data_AF-A0A2I0QW66-F1
#
_entry.id   AF-A0A2I0QW66-F1
#
_cell.length_a   1.000
_cell.length_b   1.000
_cell.length_c   1.000
_cell.angle_alpha   90.00
_cell.angle_beta   90.00
_cell.angle_gamma   90.00
#
_symmetry.space_group_name_H-M   'P 1'
#
loop_
_entity.id
_entity.type
_entity.pdbx_description
1 polymer ?
#
loop_
_entity_poly.entity_id
_entity_poly.type
_entity_poly.pdbx_seq_one_letter_code
_entity_poly.pdbx_strand_id
1 'polypeptide(L)'
;MLKAIDSNGKDVVAFEYSGDELEALRHHPLMCPSCREPVLLKAGPIKLPHFSHHPQSSCAFRKGETPEHIIGKTHFYEWFNSQQLPSYIEYFVPSINQRVDVLTKVKEIYYAIEYQCSPITQQEFRDRTEGMISAGIRPIWIFGSNYLKPSGINQFKLNPILRIATYYSSVKNSSYVLFYDSSNQQLITLSDIHSFQTHYLASMKRRNLSSLQFKELFDTDQLAIKKVQSTILKSKNHFRTKSRKRLSQVECNFLKKLYEIHLHPQNLPSCINLPIKNGHLFKHPPYEWQTELIIKLIHPLPVGAKFTFKQAKQTVADSLQAPFISVYPQSTQHPISSYLNLLVIKKYLKYSNGSYYKLKSIYFPKTLDEALKEDRVFLNH
;
A
#
# COMPACT_ATOMS: atom_id res chain seq x y z
N MET A 1 8.59 19.61 15.75
CA MET A 1 7.66 20.55 15.11
C MET A 1 8.47 21.68 14.50
N LEU A 2 8.17 22.08 13.28
CA LEU A 2 8.88 23.07 12.48
C LEU A 2 8.23 24.45 12.52
N LYS A 3 6.97 24.54 12.97
CA LYS A 3 6.22 25.81 13.05
C LYS A 3 5.82 26.16 14.48
N ALA A 4 5.98 27.43 14.86
CA ALA A 4 5.43 28.04 16.07
C ALA A 4 4.64 29.31 15.70
N ILE A 5 4.02 29.96 16.69
CA ILE A 5 3.43 31.29 16.55
C ILE A 5 4.10 32.25 17.52
N ASP A 6 4.34 33.49 17.08
CA ASP A 6 4.90 34.55 17.93
C ASP A 6 3.82 35.25 18.79
N SER A 7 4.24 36.26 19.56
CA SER A 7 3.34 37.08 20.39
C SER A 7 2.29 37.87 19.60
N ASN A 8 2.53 38.12 18.31
CA ASN A 8 1.60 38.81 17.41
C ASN A 8 0.65 37.83 16.69
N GLY A 9 0.79 36.53 16.96
CA GLY A 9 0.02 35.47 16.30
C GLY A 9 0.52 35.14 14.89
N LYS A 10 1.69 35.62 14.49
CA LYS A 10 2.30 35.30 13.20
C LYS A 10 2.97 33.93 13.25
N ASP A 11 2.79 33.15 12.18
CA ASP A 11 3.49 31.88 12.00
C ASP A 11 5.01 32.10 11.86
N VAL A 12 5.79 31.30 12.59
CA VAL A 12 7.26 31.26 12.58
C VAL A 12 7.70 29.86 12.15
N VAL A 13 8.28 29.73 10.96
CA VAL A 13 8.79 28.46 10.42
C VAL A 13 10.31 28.42 10.60
N ALA A 14 10.80 27.59 11.51
CA ALA A 14 12.15 27.72 12.05
C ALA A 14 13.28 27.64 11.00
N PHE A 15 13.14 26.81 9.96
CA PHE A 15 14.19 26.64 8.95
C PHE A 15 14.22 27.74 7.88
N GLU A 16 13.28 28.68 7.90
CA GLU A 16 13.27 29.85 6.99
C GLU A 16 14.12 31.01 7.51
N TYR A 17 14.59 30.94 8.75
CA TYR A 17 15.39 31.99 9.39
C TYR A 17 16.88 31.64 9.37
N SER A 18 17.71 32.66 9.18
CA SER A 18 19.17 32.59 9.31
C SER A 18 19.61 32.36 10.76
N GLY A 19 20.89 32.04 10.97
CA GLY A 19 21.43 31.81 12.32
C GLY A 19 21.25 33.00 13.27
N ASP A 20 21.51 34.21 12.78
CA ASP A 20 21.38 35.44 13.58
C ASP A 20 19.91 35.74 13.93
N GLU A 21 19.00 35.54 12.97
CA GLU A 21 17.56 35.71 13.20
C GLU A 21 17.01 34.65 14.18
N LEU A 22 17.52 33.41 14.12
CA LEU A 22 17.16 32.37 15.07
C LEU A 22 17.64 32.68 16.49
N GLU A 23 18.82 33.28 16.65
CA GLU A 23 19.29 33.69 17.97
C GLU A 23 18.41 34.80 18.54
N ALA A 24 18.03 35.80 17.72
CA ALA A 24 17.06 36.80 18.13
C ALA A 24 15.71 36.17 18.55
N LEU A 25 15.18 35.22 17.75
CA LEU A 25 13.92 34.52 18.03
C LEU A 25 13.92 33.74 19.35
N ARG A 26 15.07 33.28 19.85
CA ARG A 26 15.13 32.56 21.14
C ARG A 26 14.68 33.39 22.32
N HIS A 27 14.78 34.72 22.21
CA HIS A 27 14.40 35.66 23.27
C HIS A 27 12.93 36.09 23.21
N HIS A 28 12.18 35.64 22.20
CA HIS A 28 10.77 35.95 22.06
C HIS A 28 9.88 34.79 22.53
N PRO A 29 8.71 35.08 23.14
CA PRO A 29 7.76 34.05 23.51
C PRO A 29 7.18 33.41 22.24
N LEU A 30 7.36 32.09 22.13
CA LEU A 30 6.87 31.27 21.03
C LEU A 30 5.88 30.25 21.58
N MET A 31 4.74 30.11 20.92
CA MET A 31 3.70 29.17 21.32
C MET A 31 3.46 28.10 20.26
N CYS A 32 2.96 26.96 20.69
CA CYS A 32 2.49 25.91 19.78
C CYS A 32 1.20 26.35 19.08
N PRO A 33 1.08 26.21 17.74
CA PRO A 33 -0.14 26.59 17.03
C PRO A 33 -1.35 25.71 17.40
N SER A 34 -1.11 24.50 17.92
CA SER A 34 -2.17 23.54 18.25
C SER A 34 -2.69 23.67 19.68
N CYS A 35 -1.82 23.76 20.68
CA CYS A 35 -2.25 23.83 22.10
C CYS A 35 -2.04 25.20 22.75
N ARG A 36 -1.38 26.14 22.07
CA ARG A 36 -1.00 27.46 22.59
C ARG A 36 -0.07 27.44 23.82
N GLU A 37 0.45 26.28 24.22
CA GLU A 37 1.49 26.20 25.26
C GLU A 37 2.84 26.72 24.74
N PRO A 38 3.71 27.25 25.63
CA PRO A 38 5.06 27.71 25.25
C PRO A 38 5.93 26.59 24.66
N VAL A 39 6.71 26.94 23.64
CA VAL A 39 7.68 26.04 22.99
C VAL A 39 9.07 26.65 22.97
N LEU A 40 10.08 25.78 23.00
CA LEU A 40 11.49 26.16 22.96
C LEU A 40 12.04 25.97 21.55
N LEU A 41 12.70 27.00 21.01
CA LEU A 41 13.48 26.89 19.79
C LEU A 41 14.75 26.05 20.04
N LYS A 42 14.92 25.00 19.23
CA LYS A 42 16.08 24.13 19.17
C LYS A 42 16.78 24.36 17.83
N ALA A 43 17.79 25.21 17.86
CA ALA A 43 18.66 25.48 16.72
C ALA A 43 20.11 25.21 17.10
N GLY A 44 20.88 24.60 16.22
CA GLY A 44 22.31 24.35 16.40
C GLY A 44 22.98 24.09 15.05
N PRO A 45 24.32 24.06 14.99
CA PRO A 45 25.06 24.06 13.74
C PRO A 45 24.84 22.81 12.87
N ILE A 46 24.37 21.71 13.46
CA ILE A 46 24.22 20.40 12.79
C ILE A 46 22.75 20.04 12.56
N LYS A 47 21.84 20.50 13.42
CA LYS A 47 20.44 20.04 13.43
C LYS A 47 19.54 21.08 12.80
N LEU A 48 18.60 20.61 11.97
CA LEU A 48 17.56 21.47 11.42
C LEU A 48 16.83 22.20 12.58
N PRO A 49 16.71 23.53 12.51
CA PRO A 49 15.97 24.30 13.51
C PRO A 49 14.54 23.80 13.65
N HIS A 50 14.10 23.59 14.89
CA HIS A 50 12.75 23.11 15.20
C HIS A 50 12.32 23.58 16.60
N PHE A 51 11.04 23.47 16.92
CA PHE A 51 10.51 23.74 18.24
C PHE A 51 10.22 22.45 19.02
N SER A 52 10.30 22.54 20.34
CA SER A 52 9.95 21.45 21.26
C SER A 52 9.13 21.97 22.44
N HIS A 53 8.08 21.25 22.82
CA HIS A 53 7.36 21.51 24.06
C HIS A 53 8.24 21.24 25.29
N HIS A 54 7.89 21.83 26.42
CA HIS A 54 8.51 21.50 27.70
C HIS A 54 8.21 20.04 28.10
N PRO A 55 9.11 19.39 28.89
CA PRO A 55 8.90 18.01 29.37
C PRO A 55 7.67 17.78 30.25
N GLN A 56 6.94 18.81 30.64
CA GLN A 56 5.70 18.69 31.43
C GLN A 56 4.44 19.03 30.61
N SER A 57 4.60 19.38 29.33
CA SER A 57 3.48 19.70 28.44
C SER A 57 2.50 18.52 28.32
N SER A 58 1.21 18.87 28.29
CA SER A 58 0.08 17.96 28.09
C SER A 58 -0.34 17.82 26.63
N CYS A 59 0.34 18.55 25.73
CA CYS A 59 0.03 18.60 24.31
C CYS A 59 0.12 17.21 23.66
N ALA A 60 -0.93 16.83 22.93
CA ALA A 60 -0.96 15.59 22.15
C ALA A 60 0.20 15.49 21.13
N PHE A 61 0.70 16.65 20.66
CA PHE A 61 1.81 16.76 19.70
C PHE A 61 3.18 16.92 20.35
N ARG A 62 3.30 16.65 21.67
CA ARG A 62 4.56 16.75 22.40
C ARG A 62 5.60 15.74 21.94
N LYS A 63 5.20 14.56 21.45
CA LYS A 63 6.14 13.52 21.02
C LYS A 63 7.10 14.08 19.98
N GLY A 64 8.39 13.94 20.26
CA GLY A 64 9.44 14.34 19.33
C GLY A 64 9.33 13.55 18.02
N GLU A 65 9.51 14.25 16.91
CA GLU A 65 9.59 13.65 15.58
C GLU A 65 11.02 13.20 15.31
N THR A 66 11.19 12.18 14.46
CA THR A 66 12.52 11.74 14.07
C THR A 66 13.16 12.77 13.12
N PRO A 67 14.50 12.85 13.07
CA PRO A 67 15.19 13.69 12.08
C PRO A 67 14.76 13.37 10.64
N GLU A 68 14.55 12.09 10.32
CA GLU A 68 14.04 11.63 9.01
C GLU A 68 12.70 12.29 8.68
N HIS A 69 11.74 12.27 9.61
CA HIS A 69 10.42 12.86 9.42
C HIS A 69 10.50 14.38 9.23
N ILE A 70 11.26 15.07 10.07
CA ILE A 70 11.47 16.52 10.00
C ILE A 70 12.08 16.93 8.64
N ILE A 71 13.15 16.25 8.21
CA ILE A 71 13.82 16.52 6.94
C ILE A 71 12.87 16.25 5.77
N GLY A 72 12.14 15.12 5.79
CA GLY A 72 11.24 14.78 4.70
C GLY A 72 10.08 15.78 4.52
N LYS A 73 9.49 16.29 5.61
CA LYS A 73 8.49 17.36 5.54
C LYS A 73 9.04 18.63 4.90
N THR A 74 10.26 19.01 5.29
CA THR A 74 10.95 20.17 4.73
C THR A 74 11.15 20.00 3.22
N HIS A 75 11.60 18.83 2.77
CA HIS A 75 11.72 18.54 1.33
C HIS A 75 10.39 18.67 0.58
N PHE A 76 9.28 18.20 1.14
CA PHE A 76 7.96 18.34 0.48
C PHE A 76 7.48 19.79 0.44
N TYR A 77 7.70 20.55 1.51
CA TYR A 77 7.40 21.97 1.57
C TYR A 77 8.18 22.75 0.49
N GLU A 78 9.51 22.59 0.45
CA GLU A 78 10.37 23.19 -0.57
C GLU A 78 10.01 22.73 -2.00
N TRP A 79 9.66 21.46 -2.16
CA TRP A 79 9.25 20.90 -3.43
C TRP A 79 7.96 21.54 -3.97
N PHE A 80 6.96 21.82 -3.12
CA PHE A 80 5.77 22.57 -3.55
C PHE A 80 6.11 24.01 -3.91
N ASN A 81 6.91 24.68 -3.09
CA ASN A 81 7.31 26.07 -3.32
C ASN A 81 8.12 26.25 -4.60
N SER A 82 9.03 25.32 -4.91
CA SER A 82 9.80 25.34 -6.17
C SER A 82 8.94 25.20 -7.43
N GLN A 83 7.71 24.72 -7.28
CA GLN A 83 6.70 24.63 -8.34
C GLN A 83 5.66 25.75 -8.28
N GLN A 84 5.89 26.80 -7.47
CA GLN A 84 4.97 27.92 -7.26
C GLN A 84 3.59 27.48 -6.73
N LEU A 85 3.55 26.35 -6.01
CA LEU A 85 2.34 25.89 -5.33
C LEU A 85 2.37 26.42 -3.89
N PRO A 86 1.33 27.15 -3.43
CA PRO A 86 1.28 27.64 -2.07
C PRO A 86 1.31 26.45 -1.11
N SER A 87 2.22 26.48 -0.15
CA SER A 87 2.38 25.40 0.80
C SER A 87 2.47 25.91 2.23
N TYR A 88 2.00 25.09 3.17
CA TYR A 88 1.95 25.39 4.59
C TYR A 88 2.43 24.17 5.36
N ILE A 89 3.54 24.30 6.07
CA ILE A 89 4.07 23.22 6.88
C ILE A 89 3.38 23.15 8.24
N GLU A 90 3.13 21.93 8.72
CA GLU A 90 2.51 21.66 10.03
C GLU A 90 1.22 22.45 10.26
N TYR A 91 0.38 22.51 9.23
CA TYR A 91 -0.85 23.26 9.27
C TYR A 91 -1.85 22.58 10.22
N PHE A 92 -2.31 23.32 11.22
CA PHE A 92 -3.35 22.88 12.12
C PHE A 92 -4.72 23.15 11.48
N VAL A 93 -5.52 22.11 11.30
CA VAL A 93 -6.88 22.15 10.74
C VAL A 93 -7.86 22.12 11.91
N PRO A 94 -8.42 23.27 12.35
CA PRO A 94 -9.18 23.34 13.60
C PRO A 94 -10.47 22.54 13.57
N SER A 95 -11.14 22.47 12.41
CA SER A 95 -12.43 21.78 12.23
C SER A 95 -12.37 20.28 12.55
N ILE A 96 -11.18 19.68 12.48
CA ILE A 96 -10.96 18.26 12.75
C ILE A 96 -9.96 18.02 13.88
N ASN A 97 -9.43 19.09 14.49
CA ASN A 97 -8.40 19.05 15.51
C ASN A 97 -7.18 18.20 15.10
N GLN A 98 -6.74 18.33 13.84
CA GLN A 98 -5.58 17.60 13.30
C GLN A 98 -4.51 18.55 12.80
N ARG A 99 -3.26 18.10 12.88
CA ARG A 99 -2.13 18.78 12.24
C ARG A 99 -1.67 17.95 11.06
N VAL A 100 -1.71 18.54 9.87
CA VAL A 100 -1.20 17.91 8.65
C VAL A 100 0.25 18.31 8.42
N ASP A 101 1.05 17.40 7.86
CA ASP A 101 2.50 17.63 7.73
C ASP A 101 2.84 18.74 6.73
N VAL A 102 2.29 18.68 5.51
CA VAL A 102 2.40 19.76 4.51
C VAL A 102 1.09 19.89 3.75
N LEU A 103 0.44 21.05 3.87
CA LEU A 103 -0.77 21.39 3.14
C LEU A 103 -0.41 22.20 1.89
N THR A 104 -1.03 21.93 0.76
CA THR A 104 -0.93 22.78 -0.43
C THR A 104 -2.30 22.97 -1.08
N LYS A 105 -2.48 24.08 -1.81
CA LYS A 105 -3.66 24.32 -2.64
C LYS A 105 -3.27 24.20 -4.11
N VAL A 106 -3.89 23.26 -4.82
CA VAL A 106 -3.71 23.08 -6.27
C VAL A 106 -5.04 23.33 -6.95
N LYS A 107 -5.14 24.43 -7.70
CA LYS A 107 -6.42 24.97 -8.19
C LYS A 107 -7.37 25.20 -7.00
N GLU A 108 -8.57 24.62 -7.01
CA GLU A 108 -9.55 24.73 -5.92
C GLU A 108 -9.53 23.57 -4.93
N ILE A 109 -8.48 22.74 -4.95
CA ILE A 109 -8.42 21.53 -4.14
C ILE A 109 -7.23 21.60 -3.19
N TYR A 110 -7.51 21.38 -1.91
CA TYR A 110 -6.48 21.22 -0.90
C TYR A 110 -5.95 19.78 -0.89
N TYR A 111 -4.63 19.65 -0.84
CA TYR A 111 -3.93 18.38 -0.70
C TYR A 111 -3.04 18.44 0.53
N ALA A 112 -3.04 17.37 1.32
CA ALA A 112 -2.14 17.23 2.46
C ALA A 112 -1.20 16.05 2.22
N ILE A 113 0.11 16.30 2.22
CA ILE A 113 1.11 15.24 2.36
C ILE A 113 1.14 14.85 3.84
N GLU A 114 1.04 13.55 4.10
CA GLU A 114 1.26 12.93 5.41
C GLU A 114 2.48 12.01 5.30
N TYR A 115 3.61 12.39 5.90
CA TYR A 115 4.86 11.63 5.81
C TYR A 115 5.04 10.74 7.03
N GLN A 116 4.72 9.44 6.91
CA GLN A 116 4.71 8.54 8.06
C GLN A 116 6.01 7.73 8.18
N CYS A 117 6.90 8.10 9.12
CA CYS A 117 8.12 7.33 9.41
C CYS A 117 8.00 6.41 10.63
N SER A 118 7.25 6.78 11.66
CA SER A 118 7.06 5.96 12.86
C SER A 118 5.91 4.96 12.68
N PRO A 119 5.78 3.90 13.50
CA PRO A 119 4.60 3.04 13.50
C PRO A 119 3.32 3.84 13.77
N ILE A 120 2.29 3.63 12.95
CA ILE A 120 0.93 4.16 13.14
C ILE A 120 -0.07 3.02 13.27
N THR A 121 -1.09 3.19 14.11
CA THR A 121 -2.16 2.18 14.23
C THR A 121 -3.14 2.28 13.07
N GLN A 122 -3.87 1.19 12.78
CA GLN A 122 -4.89 1.21 11.73
C GLN A 122 -6.02 2.20 12.05
N GLN A 123 -6.38 2.34 13.32
CA GLN A 123 -7.42 3.26 13.75
C GLN A 123 -6.98 4.71 13.56
N GLU A 124 -5.78 5.06 14.04
CA GLU A 124 -5.22 6.40 13.90
C GLU A 124 -5.05 6.81 12.42
N PHE A 125 -4.58 5.90 11.56
CA PHE A 125 -4.51 6.14 10.12
C PHE A 125 -5.90 6.46 9.53
N ARG A 126 -6.95 5.72 9.94
CA ARG A 126 -8.32 5.97 9.49
C ARG A 126 -8.83 7.31 9.97
N ASP A 127 -8.76 7.58 11.27
CA ASP A 127 -9.26 8.82 11.88
C ASP A 127 -8.60 10.06 11.25
N ARG A 128 -7.29 9.99 10.99
CA ARG A 128 -6.56 11.06 10.29
C ARG A 128 -7.04 11.24 8.85
N THR A 129 -7.14 10.14 8.11
CA THR A 129 -7.56 10.18 6.70
C THR A 129 -8.99 10.71 6.54
N GLU A 130 -9.92 10.18 7.33
CA GLU A 130 -11.34 10.56 7.30
C GLU A 130 -11.56 11.99 7.76
N GLY A 131 -10.81 12.45 8.78
CA GLY A 131 -10.82 13.85 9.19
C GLY A 131 -10.37 14.78 8.06
N MET A 132 -9.24 14.52 7.39
CA MET A 132 -8.83 15.34 6.26
C MET A 132 -9.89 15.37 5.15
N ILE A 133 -10.47 14.21 4.80
CA ILE A 133 -11.51 14.12 3.78
C ILE A 133 -12.74 14.94 4.17
N SER A 134 -13.19 14.87 5.43
CA SER A 134 -14.36 15.63 5.90
C SER A 134 -14.12 17.15 5.93
N ALA A 135 -12.87 17.58 6.07
CA ALA A 135 -12.44 18.97 5.93
C ALA A 135 -12.25 19.43 4.47
N GLY A 136 -12.54 18.59 3.47
CA GLY A 136 -12.35 18.92 2.05
C GLY A 136 -10.88 18.86 1.59
N ILE A 137 -10.02 18.22 2.37
CA ILE A 137 -8.58 18.05 2.11
C ILE A 137 -8.36 16.65 1.55
N ARG A 138 -7.61 16.53 0.45
CA ARG A 138 -7.22 15.24 -0.13
C ARG A 138 -5.92 14.72 0.48
N PRO A 139 -5.97 13.66 1.29
CA PRO A 139 -4.77 13.13 1.94
C PRO A 139 -3.91 12.33 0.96
N ILE A 140 -2.61 12.56 1.00
CA ILE A 140 -1.58 11.84 0.26
C ILE A 140 -0.61 11.26 1.28
N TRP A 141 -0.84 10.01 1.66
CA TRP A 141 0.06 9.28 2.55
C TRP A 141 1.31 8.84 1.82
N ILE A 142 2.47 9.17 2.39
CA ILE A 142 3.79 8.76 1.93
C ILE A 142 4.51 8.12 3.11
N PHE A 143 4.99 6.90 2.96
CA PHE A 143 5.62 6.16 4.05
C PHE A 143 7.14 6.29 4.03
N GLY A 144 7.78 6.30 5.19
CA GLY A 144 9.23 6.24 5.32
C GLY A 144 9.81 4.98 4.68
N SER A 145 11.10 5.03 4.32
CA SER A 145 11.82 3.90 3.70
C SER A 145 11.80 2.64 4.56
N ASN A 146 11.69 2.79 5.89
CA ASN A 146 11.57 1.72 6.87
C ASN A 146 10.32 0.83 6.70
N TYR A 147 9.24 1.36 6.11
CA TYR A 147 8.03 0.59 5.77
C TYR A 147 8.21 -0.29 4.53
N LEU A 148 9.13 0.06 3.64
CA LEU A 148 9.39 -0.70 2.42
C LEU A 148 10.13 -2.00 2.78
N LYS A 149 9.48 -3.16 2.56
CA LYS A 149 10.05 -4.49 2.85
C LYS A 149 10.17 -5.34 1.57
N PRO A 150 11.24 -5.18 0.77
CA PRO A 150 11.52 -6.08 -0.34
C PRO A 150 11.81 -7.49 0.18
N SER A 151 11.32 -8.51 -0.52
CA SER A 151 11.61 -9.92 -0.23
C SER A 151 12.17 -10.68 -1.45
N GLY A 152 12.43 -9.98 -2.54
CA GLY A 152 12.98 -10.51 -3.78
C GLY A 152 12.73 -9.56 -4.96
N ILE A 153 13.08 -9.99 -6.17
CA ILE A 153 12.85 -9.23 -7.40
C ILE A 153 11.33 -9.03 -7.58
N ASN A 154 10.90 -7.76 -7.59
CA ASN A 154 9.50 -7.34 -7.66
C ASN A 154 8.59 -7.94 -6.56
N GLN A 155 9.16 -8.44 -5.46
CA GLN A 155 8.42 -9.05 -4.36
C GLN A 155 8.53 -8.17 -3.11
N PHE A 156 7.38 -7.88 -2.49
CA PHE A 156 7.29 -7.00 -1.34
C PHE A 156 6.35 -7.57 -0.28
N LYS A 157 6.61 -7.24 0.98
CA LYS A 157 5.67 -7.46 2.09
C LYS A 157 4.93 -6.16 2.38
N LEU A 158 3.60 -6.24 2.42
CA LEU A 158 2.76 -5.14 2.88
C LEU A 158 2.22 -5.46 4.26
N ASN A 159 2.58 -4.63 5.24
CA ASN A 159 1.98 -4.71 6.58
C ASN A 159 0.51 -4.22 6.52
N PRO A 160 -0.29 -4.44 7.58
CA PRO A 160 -1.68 -3.99 7.64
C PRO A 160 -1.92 -2.53 7.23
N ILE A 161 -1.03 -1.62 7.63
CA ILE A 161 -1.14 -0.19 7.30
C ILE A 161 -0.97 0.06 5.81
N LEU A 162 0.07 -0.50 5.19
CA LEU A 162 0.29 -0.33 3.75
C LEU A 162 -0.85 -0.95 2.91
N ARG A 163 -1.50 -1.99 3.42
CA ARG A 163 -2.67 -2.61 2.78
C ARG A 163 -3.86 -1.63 2.77
N ILE A 164 -4.21 -1.03 3.91
CA ILE A 164 -5.34 -0.07 3.95
C ILE A 164 -5.01 1.26 3.27
N ALA A 165 -3.73 1.64 3.24
CA ALA A 165 -3.22 2.84 2.57
C ALA A 165 -3.01 2.69 1.06
N THR A 166 -3.24 1.49 0.51
CA THR A 166 -3.14 1.26 -0.94
C THR A 166 -4.22 2.05 -1.66
N TYR A 167 -3.80 3.01 -2.48
CA TYR A 167 -4.68 3.83 -3.30
C TYR A 167 -4.98 3.12 -4.63
N TYR A 168 -6.17 3.31 -5.19
CA TYR A 168 -6.50 2.85 -6.55
C TYR A 168 -6.75 4.04 -7.50
N SER A 169 -5.97 4.11 -8.57
CA SER A 169 -6.19 5.06 -9.66
C SER A 169 -7.10 4.42 -10.72
N SER A 170 -8.30 4.97 -10.90
CA SER A 170 -9.21 4.55 -11.97
C SER A 170 -8.66 4.91 -13.36
N VAL A 171 -7.96 6.04 -13.47
CA VAL A 171 -7.34 6.51 -14.74
C VAL A 171 -6.26 5.55 -15.21
N LYS A 172 -5.39 5.09 -14.30
CA LYS A 172 -4.30 4.16 -14.63
C LYS A 172 -4.74 2.70 -14.52
N ASN A 173 -5.90 2.42 -13.93
CA ASN A 173 -6.39 1.09 -13.57
C ASN A 173 -5.33 0.27 -12.78
N SER A 174 -4.73 0.91 -11.78
CA SER A 174 -3.69 0.30 -10.93
C SER A 174 -3.77 0.80 -9.50
N SER A 175 -3.44 -0.10 -8.59
CA SER A 175 -3.19 0.24 -7.19
C SER A 175 -1.77 0.74 -6.99
N TYR A 176 -1.54 1.60 -6.00
CA TYR A 176 -0.20 2.02 -5.63
C TYR A 176 -0.07 2.45 -4.16
N VAL A 177 1.18 2.46 -3.68
CA VAL A 177 1.60 3.01 -2.38
C VAL A 177 2.86 3.85 -2.61
N LEU A 178 2.92 4.99 -1.95
CA LEU A 178 4.05 5.92 -2.02
C LEU A 178 4.95 5.78 -0.81
N PHE A 179 6.25 5.83 -1.05
CA PHE A 179 7.27 5.90 -0.02
C PHE A 179 8.25 7.02 -0.34
N TYR A 180 8.95 7.51 0.68
CA TYR A 180 10.00 8.51 0.52
C TYR A 180 11.22 8.18 1.36
N ASP A 181 12.36 8.18 0.68
CA ASP A 181 13.69 8.09 1.26
C ASP A 181 14.24 9.51 1.37
N SER A 182 14.11 10.11 2.56
CA SER A 182 14.55 11.48 2.79
C SER A 182 16.06 11.63 2.70
N SER A 183 16.84 10.56 2.95
CA SER A 183 18.30 10.60 2.89
C SER A 183 18.81 10.75 1.47
N ASN A 184 18.13 10.13 0.50
CA ASN A 184 18.47 10.22 -0.92
C ASN A 184 17.54 11.16 -1.71
N GLN A 185 16.58 11.79 -1.04
CA GLN A 185 15.50 12.60 -1.66
C GLN A 185 14.75 11.87 -2.77
N GLN A 186 14.52 10.56 -2.60
CA GLN A 186 13.88 9.72 -3.59
C GLN A 186 12.44 9.37 -3.21
N LEU A 187 11.52 9.72 -4.11
CA LEU A 187 10.18 9.14 -4.13
C LEU A 187 10.26 7.72 -4.69
N ILE A 188 9.68 6.77 -3.96
CA ILE A 188 9.56 5.38 -4.36
C ILE A 188 8.07 5.06 -4.51
N THR A 189 7.66 4.60 -5.68
CA THR A 189 6.28 4.18 -5.93
C THR A 189 6.24 2.67 -6.12
N LEU A 190 5.48 1.98 -5.29
CA LEU A 190 5.05 0.60 -5.57
C LEU A 190 3.69 0.66 -6.26
N SER A 191 3.59 0.10 -7.46
CA SER A 191 2.40 0.20 -8.31
C SER A 191 2.02 -1.13 -8.95
N ASP A 192 0.75 -1.23 -9.35
CA ASP A 192 0.11 -2.44 -9.87
C ASP A 192 0.35 -3.63 -8.94
N ILE A 193 -0.22 -3.55 -7.73
CA ILE A 193 0.03 -4.51 -6.65
C ILE A 193 -0.85 -5.75 -6.84
N HIS A 194 -0.20 -6.91 -7.00
CA HIS A 194 -0.84 -8.23 -7.07
C HIS A 194 -0.54 -9.03 -5.80
N SER A 195 -1.58 -9.49 -5.11
CA SER A 195 -1.40 -10.44 -4.01
C SER A 195 -0.86 -11.76 -4.55
N PHE A 196 0.19 -12.29 -3.94
CA PHE A 196 0.82 -13.54 -4.35
C PHE A 196 1.38 -14.32 -3.16
N GLN A 197 0.69 -15.40 -2.79
CA GLN A 197 0.99 -16.18 -1.57
C GLN A 197 0.99 -15.27 -0.32
N THR A 198 2.11 -15.20 0.41
CA THR A 198 2.30 -14.38 1.61
C THR A 198 2.98 -13.04 1.35
N HIS A 199 3.25 -12.72 0.07
CA HIS A 199 3.86 -11.47 -0.37
C HIS A 199 3.04 -10.86 -1.52
N TYR A 200 3.58 -9.80 -2.10
CA TYR A 200 2.94 -9.05 -3.18
C TYR A 200 3.93 -8.88 -4.32
N LEU A 201 3.44 -8.96 -5.55
CA LEU A 201 4.18 -8.56 -6.73
C LEU A 201 3.80 -7.12 -7.09
N ALA A 202 4.78 -6.28 -7.38
CA ALA A 202 4.54 -4.89 -7.77
C ALA A 202 5.65 -4.36 -8.68
N SER A 203 5.31 -3.35 -9.49
CA SER A 203 6.30 -2.50 -10.14
C SER A 203 6.86 -1.51 -9.12
N MET A 204 8.17 -1.30 -9.13
CA MET A 204 8.84 -0.32 -8.26
C MET A 204 9.56 0.70 -9.11
N LYS A 205 9.26 1.97 -8.86
CA LYS A 205 9.89 3.12 -9.53
C LYS A 205 10.52 4.02 -8.48
N ARG A 206 11.75 4.49 -8.73
CA ARG A 206 12.46 5.48 -7.90
C ARG A 206 12.71 6.72 -8.72
N ARG A 207 12.41 7.90 -8.17
CA ARG A 207 12.55 9.19 -8.83
C ARG A 207 13.03 10.23 -7.82
N ASN A 208 13.92 11.11 -8.22
CA ASN A 208 14.33 12.23 -7.36
C ASN A 208 13.15 13.19 -7.21
N LEU A 209 12.87 13.65 -6.00
CA LEU A 209 11.73 14.55 -5.75
C LEU A 209 11.88 15.85 -6.53
N SER A 210 13.08 16.41 -6.58
CA SER A 210 13.39 17.65 -7.30
C SER A 210 13.13 17.60 -8.81
N SER A 211 13.12 16.42 -9.42
CA SER A 211 12.83 16.25 -10.85
C SER A 211 11.35 16.02 -11.15
N LEU A 212 10.48 16.01 -10.12
CA LEU A 212 9.06 15.72 -10.28
C LEU A 212 8.21 16.98 -10.19
N GLN A 213 7.16 17.02 -10.99
CA GLN A 213 6.02 17.90 -10.81
C GLN A 213 4.94 17.22 -9.96
N PHE A 214 4.10 17.99 -9.29
CA PHE A 214 3.07 17.48 -8.38
C PHE A 214 2.16 16.44 -9.03
N LYS A 215 1.73 16.70 -10.27
CA LYS A 215 0.89 15.75 -11.03
C LYS A 215 1.56 14.40 -11.27
N GLU A 216 2.89 14.37 -11.35
CA GLU A 216 3.67 13.17 -11.65
C GLU A 216 3.83 12.27 -10.42
N LEU A 217 3.44 12.74 -9.22
CA LEU A 217 3.35 11.92 -8.01
C LEU A 217 2.41 10.72 -8.22
N PHE A 218 1.39 10.90 -9.07
CA PHE A 218 0.35 9.92 -9.38
C PHE A 218 0.65 9.10 -10.65
N ASP A 219 1.81 9.32 -11.29
CA ASP A 219 2.22 8.54 -12.45
C ASP A 219 2.80 7.19 -12.03
N THR A 220 1.94 6.18 -12.13
CA THR A 220 2.24 4.80 -11.78
C THR A 220 2.55 3.95 -13.02
N ASP A 221 3.42 2.96 -12.84
CA ASP A 221 3.75 1.98 -13.88
C ASP A 221 2.88 0.73 -13.73
N GLN A 222 2.66 0.00 -14.83
CA GLN A 222 2.01 -1.32 -14.79
C GLN A 222 3.07 -2.41 -14.60
N LEU A 223 2.74 -3.46 -13.85
CA LEU A 223 3.64 -4.60 -13.70
C LEU A 223 3.60 -5.43 -14.98
N ALA A 224 4.69 -5.42 -15.73
CA ALA A 224 4.84 -6.30 -16.87
C ALA A 224 4.96 -7.75 -16.39
N ILE A 225 3.88 -8.53 -16.49
CA ILE A 225 3.83 -9.94 -16.04
C ILE A 225 4.97 -10.78 -16.65
N LYS A 226 5.35 -10.53 -17.91
CA LYS A 226 6.51 -11.17 -18.56
C LYS A 226 7.81 -10.97 -17.77
N LYS A 227 8.03 -9.79 -17.17
CA LYS A 227 9.24 -9.50 -16.38
C LYS A 227 9.27 -10.27 -15.06
N VAL A 228 8.12 -10.62 -14.50
CA VAL A 228 8.00 -11.36 -13.23
C VAL A 228 7.67 -12.83 -13.41
N GLN A 229 7.62 -13.33 -14.65
CA GLN A 229 7.23 -14.70 -14.93
C GLN A 229 8.19 -15.73 -14.29
N SER A 230 9.50 -15.46 -14.36
CA SER A 230 10.51 -16.28 -13.70
C SER A 230 10.36 -16.28 -12.18
N THR A 231 10.00 -15.14 -11.59
CA THR A 231 9.69 -15.01 -10.16
C THR A 231 8.46 -15.85 -9.79
N ILE A 232 7.37 -15.75 -10.56
CA ILE A 232 6.15 -16.55 -10.33
C ILE A 232 6.47 -18.04 -10.42
N LEU A 233 7.21 -18.47 -11.44
CA LEU A 233 7.59 -19.86 -11.63
C LEU A 233 8.46 -20.39 -10.47
N LYS A 234 9.46 -19.61 -10.03
CA LYS A 234 10.28 -19.94 -8.86
C LYS A 234 9.42 -20.11 -7.60
N SER A 235 8.49 -19.19 -7.36
CA SER A 235 7.60 -19.25 -6.19
C SER A 235 6.59 -20.40 -6.27
N LYS A 236 6.13 -20.78 -7.47
CA LYS A 236 5.29 -21.97 -7.67
C LYS A 236 6.08 -23.26 -7.45
N ASN A 237 7.30 -23.36 -7.98
CA ASN A 237 8.19 -24.49 -7.71
C ASN A 237 8.45 -24.63 -6.20
N HIS A 238 8.81 -23.53 -5.53
CA HIS A 238 8.97 -23.53 -4.08
C HIS A 238 7.69 -23.97 -3.35
N PHE A 239 6.52 -23.48 -3.75
CA PHE A 239 5.24 -23.90 -3.16
C PHE A 239 4.99 -25.42 -3.29
N ARG A 240 5.40 -26.04 -4.39
CA ARG A 240 5.28 -27.49 -4.62
C ARG A 240 6.32 -28.30 -3.80
N THR A 241 7.53 -27.79 -3.65
CA THR A 241 8.68 -28.55 -3.11
C THR A 241 9.04 -28.22 -1.66
N LYS A 242 8.52 -27.11 -1.10
CA LYS A 242 8.87 -26.63 0.25
C LYS A 242 8.69 -27.73 1.29
N SER A 243 9.77 -28.05 2.00
CA SER A 243 9.72 -28.82 3.25
C SER A 243 9.12 -27.95 4.35
N ARG A 244 7.95 -28.34 4.86
CA ARG A 244 7.13 -27.52 5.75
C ARG A 244 7.41 -27.84 7.22
N LYS A 245 8.54 -27.34 7.74
CA LYS A 245 8.94 -27.54 9.14
C LYS A 245 8.17 -26.68 10.15
N ARG A 246 7.77 -25.47 9.76
CA ARG A 246 6.95 -24.55 10.56
C ARG A 246 5.80 -24.07 9.70
N LEU A 247 4.58 -24.23 10.20
CA LEU A 247 3.34 -23.89 9.52
C LEU A 247 2.65 -22.76 10.25
N SER A 248 2.22 -21.74 9.51
CA SER A 248 1.20 -20.82 10.03
C SER A 248 -0.13 -21.55 10.23
N GLN A 249 -1.02 -21.00 11.06
CA GLN A 249 -2.37 -21.56 11.23
C GLN A 249 -3.12 -21.65 9.90
N VAL A 250 -2.93 -20.65 9.03
CA VAL A 250 -3.52 -20.59 7.68
C VAL A 250 -2.99 -21.73 6.81
N GLU A 251 -1.66 -21.94 6.76
CA GLU A 251 -1.09 -23.06 6.00
C GLU A 251 -1.52 -24.42 6.57
N CYS A 252 -1.59 -24.57 7.90
CA CYS A 252 -2.05 -25.80 8.55
C CYS A 252 -3.48 -26.14 8.14
N ASN A 253 -4.40 -25.16 8.22
CA ASN A 253 -5.79 -25.34 7.81
C ASN A 253 -5.90 -25.68 6.32
N PHE A 254 -5.12 -25.02 5.47
CA PHE A 254 -5.10 -25.30 4.04
C PHE A 254 -4.63 -26.74 3.74
N LEU A 255 -3.57 -27.21 4.39
CA LEU A 255 -3.08 -28.58 4.18
C LEU A 255 -4.05 -29.64 4.68
N LYS A 256 -4.75 -29.39 5.81
CA LYS A 256 -5.82 -30.27 6.30
C LYS A 256 -6.95 -30.40 5.27
N LYS A 257 -7.43 -29.26 4.74
CA LYS A 257 -8.43 -29.24 3.66
C LYS A 257 -7.99 -30.03 2.43
N LEU A 258 -6.71 -29.94 2.04
CA LEU A 258 -6.16 -30.71 0.92
C LEU A 258 -6.11 -32.22 1.21
N TYR A 259 -5.71 -32.59 2.43
CA TYR A 259 -5.62 -33.98 2.85
C TYR A 259 -6.99 -34.68 2.84
N GLU A 260 -8.04 -33.99 3.32
CA GLU A 260 -9.42 -34.48 3.33
C GLU A 260 -9.96 -34.83 1.94
N ILE A 261 -9.45 -34.16 0.90
CA ILE A 261 -9.81 -34.41 -0.51
C ILE A 261 -8.73 -35.19 -1.27
N HIS A 262 -7.83 -35.85 -0.54
CA HIS A 262 -6.73 -36.67 -1.08
C HIS A 262 -5.83 -35.94 -2.09
N LEU A 263 -5.56 -34.66 -1.84
CA LEU A 263 -4.63 -33.85 -2.64
C LEU A 263 -3.42 -33.42 -1.82
N HIS A 264 -2.30 -33.24 -2.52
CA HIS A 264 -1.11 -32.58 -1.98
C HIS A 264 -0.82 -31.32 -2.83
N PRO A 265 -0.16 -30.27 -2.28
CA PRO A 265 0.19 -29.07 -3.06
C PRO A 265 0.91 -29.33 -4.39
N GLN A 266 1.66 -30.45 -4.50
CA GLN A 266 2.32 -30.86 -5.74
C GLN A 266 1.32 -31.23 -6.85
N ASN A 267 0.16 -31.76 -6.49
CA ASN A 267 -0.88 -32.21 -7.43
C ASN A 267 -1.84 -31.08 -7.82
N LEU A 268 -1.66 -29.86 -7.28
CA LEU A 268 -2.55 -28.75 -7.60
C LEU A 268 -2.36 -28.28 -9.06
N PRO A 269 -3.46 -28.04 -9.80
CA PRO A 269 -3.44 -27.50 -11.16
C PRO A 269 -2.61 -26.22 -11.29
N SER A 270 -1.96 -26.03 -12.43
CA SER A 270 -1.13 -24.84 -12.70
C SER A 270 -1.91 -23.53 -12.72
N CYS A 271 -3.23 -23.60 -12.88
CA CYS A 271 -4.14 -22.45 -12.78
C CYS A 271 -4.44 -22.00 -11.35
N ILE A 272 -3.86 -22.64 -10.31
CA ILE A 272 -3.93 -22.24 -8.90
C ILE A 272 -2.62 -21.55 -8.49
N ASN A 273 -2.66 -20.76 -7.42
CA ASN A 273 -1.51 -20.02 -6.89
C ASN A 273 -0.99 -19.03 -7.93
N LEU A 274 -1.91 -18.22 -8.46
CA LEU A 274 -1.63 -17.15 -9.40
C LEU A 274 -1.68 -15.80 -8.69
N PRO A 275 -0.81 -14.85 -9.07
CA PRO A 275 -0.91 -13.48 -8.60
C PRO A 275 -2.21 -12.83 -9.08
N ILE A 276 -2.85 -12.04 -8.22
CA ILE A 276 -4.14 -11.42 -8.51
C ILE A 276 -4.20 -9.98 -8.02
N LYS A 277 -4.87 -9.10 -8.79
CA LYS A 277 -5.13 -7.72 -8.37
C LYS A 277 -6.17 -7.69 -7.26
N ASN A 278 -6.17 -6.59 -6.50
CA ASN A 278 -7.19 -6.25 -5.50
C ASN A 278 -7.37 -7.28 -4.37
N GLY A 279 -6.41 -8.20 -4.17
CA GLY A 279 -6.42 -9.16 -3.06
C GLY A 279 -5.86 -8.59 -1.75
N HIS A 280 -5.37 -7.35 -1.75
CA HIS A 280 -4.59 -6.80 -0.64
C HIS A 280 -5.43 -6.49 0.59
N LEU A 281 -6.76 -6.46 0.53
CA LEU A 281 -7.62 -6.30 1.72
C LEU A 281 -8.08 -7.63 2.32
N PHE A 282 -7.83 -8.76 1.65
CA PHE A 282 -8.40 -10.06 2.00
C PHE A 282 -7.48 -10.87 2.93
N LYS A 283 -8.09 -11.62 3.85
CA LYS A 283 -7.35 -12.33 4.92
C LYS A 283 -6.47 -13.45 4.37
N HIS A 284 -7.03 -14.30 3.51
CA HIS A 284 -6.39 -15.53 3.08
C HIS A 284 -5.56 -15.34 1.80
N PRO A 285 -4.43 -16.06 1.69
CA PRO A 285 -3.56 -15.98 0.54
C PRO A 285 -4.25 -16.52 -0.73
N PRO A 286 -3.88 -16.03 -1.93
CA PRO A 286 -4.51 -16.42 -3.19
C PRO A 286 -4.62 -17.92 -3.42
N TYR A 287 -3.59 -18.69 -3.09
CA TYR A 287 -3.59 -20.13 -3.33
C TYR A 287 -4.72 -20.87 -2.60
N GLU A 288 -5.17 -20.38 -1.43
CA GLU A 288 -6.17 -21.07 -0.62
C GLU A 288 -7.55 -20.98 -1.27
N TRP A 289 -8.05 -19.76 -1.47
CA TRP A 289 -9.38 -19.59 -2.06
C TRP A 289 -9.42 -19.91 -3.55
N GLN A 290 -8.30 -19.78 -4.29
CA GLN A 290 -8.24 -20.26 -5.69
C GLN A 290 -8.39 -21.77 -5.75
N THR A 291 -7.76 -22.52 -4.83
CA THR A 291 -7.93 -23.97 -4.72
C THR A 291 -9.38 -24.31 -4.44
N GLU A 292 -9.98 -23.65 -3.45
CA GLU A 292 -11.37 -23.88 -3.08
C GLU A 292 -12.33 -23.62 -4.26
N LEU A 293 -12.16 -22.52 -4.98
CA LEU A 293 -12.98 -22.19 -6.14
C LEU A 293 -12.83 -23.22 -7.26
N ILE A 294 -11.60 -23.67 -7.54
CA ILE A 294 -11.34 -24.67 -8.57
C ILE A 294 -11.99 -26.00 -8.18
N ILE A 295 -11.80 -26.47 -6.96
CA ILE A 295 -12.23 -27.81 -6.56
C ILE A 295 -13.73 -27.88 -6.34
N LYS A 296 -14.33 -26.87 -5.70
CA LYS A 296 -15.76 -26.91 -5.35
C LYS A 296 -16.68 -26.45 -6.47
N LEU A 297 -16.21 -25.61 -7.40
CA LEU A 297 -17.06 -25.05 -8.46
C LEU A 297 -16.59 -25.40 -9.87
N ILE A 298 -15.34 -25.12 -10.23
CA ILE A 298 -14.95 -25.14 -11.65
C ILE A 298 -14.59 -26.56 -12.14
N HIS A 299 -13.90 -27.35 -11.33
CA HIS A 299 -13.47 -28.70 -11.69
C HIS A 299 -14.66 -29.67 -11.88
N PRO A 300 -15.68 -29.71 -10.99
CA PRO A 300 -16.81 -30.62 -11.13
C PRO A 300 -17.72 -30.34 -12.32
N LEU A 301 -17.74 -29.10 -12.82
CA LEU A 301 -18.57 -28.74 -13.98
C LEU A 301 -18.10 -29.46 -15.25
N PRO A 302 -19.00 -30.03 -16.08
CA PRO A 302 -18.61 -30.55 -17.38
C PRO A 302 -18.17 -29.42 -18.31
N VAL A 303 -17.37 -29.73 -19.33
CA VAL A 303 -17.01 -28.77 -20.37
C VAL A 303 -18.28 -28.29 -21.08
N GLY A 304 -18.38 -26.99 -21.33
CA GLY A 304 -19.57 -26.33 -21.87
C GLY A 304 -20.56 -25.83 -20.81
N ALA A 305 -20.52 -26.36 -19.58
CA ALA A 305 -21.36 -25.85 -18.49
C ALA A 305 -20.91 -24.45 -18.04
N LYS A 306 -21.84 -23.74 -17.40
CA LYS A 306 -21.66 -22.35 -16.97
C LYS A 306 -21.85 -22.14 -15.48
N PHE A 307 -21.23 -21.09 -14.95
CA PHE A 307 -21.49 -20.56 -13.63
C PHE A 307 -21.46 -19.03 -13.66
N THR A 308 -22.04 -18.41 -12.64
CA THR A 308 -22.13 -16.96 -12.48
C THR A 308 -21.07 -16.44 -11.51
N PHE A 309 -20.78 -15.14 -11.57
CA PHE A 309 -19.93 -14.49 -10.58
C PHE A 309 -20.48 -14.62 -9.14
N LYS A 310 -21.81 -14.61 -8.98
CA LYS A 310 -22.47 -14.80 -7.67
C LYS A 310 -22.14 -16.16 -7.08
N GLN A 311 -22.24 -17.24 -7.88
CA GLN A 311 -21.87 -18.59 -7.45
C GLN A 311 -20.40 -18.65 -7.05
N ALA A 312 -19.50 -18.05 -7.84
CA ALA A 312 -18.07 -17.99 -7.50
C ALA A 312 -17.82 -17.27 -6.16
N LYS A 313 -18.49 -16.14 -5.89
CA LYS A 313 -18.40 -15.45 -4.59
C LYS A 313 -18.90 -16.33 -3.44
N GLN A 314 -20.03 -17.01 -3.62
CA GLN A 314 -20.60 -17.88 -2.59
C GLN A 314 -19.68 -19.05 -2.26
N THR A 315 -19.02 -19.65 -3.25
CA THR A 315 -18.11 -20.79 -3.06
C THR A 315 -16.92 -20.48 -2.14
N VAL A 316 -16.43 -19.25 -2.12
CA VAL A 316 -15.23 -18.85 -1.37
C VAL A 316 -15.50 -17.74 -0.34
N ALA A 317 -16.75 -17.55 0.05
CA ALA A 317 -17.17 -16.46 0.94
C ALA A 317 -16.39 -16.47 2.26
N ASP A 318 -16.21 -17.63 2.86
CA ASP A 318 -15.47 -17.81 4.13
C ASP A 318 -13.98 -17.47 3.99
N SER A 319 -13.39 -17.83 2.84
CA SER A 319 -11.96 -17.61 2.57
C SER A 319 -11.66 -16.17 2.11
N LEU A 320 -12.65 -15.43 1.61
CA LEU A 320 -12.50 -14.04 1.14
C LEU A 320 -13.20 -13.02 2.03
N GLN A 321 -13.01 -13.15 3.34
CA GLN A 321 -13.28 -12.06 4.27
C GLN A 321 -12.25 -10.94 4.07
N ALA A 322 -12.73 -9.69 4.03
CA ALA A 322 -11.91 -8.49 3.97
C ALA A 322 -11.74 -7.91 5.39
N PRO A 323 -10.72 -8.34 6.16
CA PRO A 323 -10.50 -7.85 7.52
C PRO A 323 -10.01 -6.39 7.56
N PHE A 324 -9.59 -5.85 6.42
CA PHE A 324 -9.06 -4.50 6.31
C PHE A 324 -10.06 -3.61 5.58
N ILE A 325 -10.46 -2.53 6.24
CA ILE A 325 -11.29 -1.47 5.66
C ILE A 325 -10.32 -0.39 5.16
N SER A 326 -10.29 -0.17 3.85
CA SER A 326 -9.56 0.96 3.27
C SER A 326 -10.40 2.23 3.36
N VAL A 327 -9.70 3.35 3.55
CA VAL A 327 -10.23 4.72 3.53
C VAL A 327 -10.10 5.38 2.17
N TYR A 328 -9.40 4.73 1.23
CA TYR A 328 -9.22 5.23 -0.12
C TYR A 328 -10.17 4.54 -1.11
N PRO A 329 -10.49 5.22 -2.23
CA PRO A 329 -11.22 4.60 -3.33
C PRO A 329 -10.58 3.25 -3.70
N GLN A 330 -11.41 2.24 -3.82
CA GLN A 330 -11.00 0.89 -4.20
C GLN A 330 -11.38 0.60 -5.64
N SER A 331 -10.68 -0.36 -6.24
CA SER A 331 -11.14 -0.91 -7.50
C SER A 331 -12.51 -1.56 -7.33
N THR A 332 -13.44 -1.29 -8.24
CA THR A 332 -14.72 -1.99 -8.31
C THR A 332 -14.56 -3.46 -8.68
N GLN A 333 -13.39 -3.84 -9.23
CA GLN A 333 -13.08 -5.21 -9.60
C GLN A 333 -12.71 -6.04 -8.37
N HIS A 334 -13.55 -7.02 -8.04
CA HIS A 334 -13.28 -7.98 -6.98
C HIS A 334 -12.08 -8.90 -7.32
N PRO A 335 -11.27 -9.36 -6.36
CA PRO A 335 -10.15 -10.28 -6.63
C PRO A 335 -10.55 -11.59 -7.31
N ILE A 336 -11.76 -12.12 -7.03
CA ILE A 336 -12.31 -13.26 -7.79
C ILE A 336 -12.45 -12.90 -9.27
N SER A 337 -12.94 -11.72 -9.62
CA SER A 337 -13.05 -11.27 -11.01
C SER A 337 -11.66 -11.18 -11.65
N SER A 338 -10.65 -10.68 -10.92
CA SER A 338 -9.27 -10.69 -11.39
C SER A 338 -8.78 -12.09 -11.72
N TYR A 339 -9.08 -13.08 -10.88
CA TYR A 339 -8.70 -14.47 -11.11
C TYR A 339 -9.46 -15.15 -12.25
N LEU A 340 -10.79 -14.98 -12.30
CA LEU A 340 -11.60 -15.52 -13.39
C LEU A 340 -11.17 -14.94 -14.75
N ASN A 341 -10.79 -13.67 -14.80
CA ASN A 341 -10.24 -13.06 -16.00
C ASN A 341 -8.90 -13.71 -16.42
N LEU A 342 -8.04 -14.10 -15.48
CA LEU A 342 -6.83 -14.88 -15.80
C LEU A 342 -7.19 -16.24 -16.41
N LEU A 343 -8.20 -16.92 -15.88
CA LEU A 343 -8.67 -18.19 -16.44
C LEU A 343 -9.31 -18.01 -17.83
N VAL A 344 -9.95 -16.88 -18.10
CA VAL A 344 -10.44 -16.52 -19.44
C VAL A 344 -9.27 -16.31 -20.41
N ILE A 345 -8.27 -15.52 -20.02
CA ILE A 345 -7.06 -15.28 -20.84
C ILE A 345 -6.35 -16.60 -21.14
N LYS A 346 -6.28 -17.51 -20.17
CA LYS A 346 -5.66 -18.84 -20.30
C LYS A 346 -6.57 -19.90 -20.92
N LYS A 347 -7.71 -19.48 -21.48
CA LYS A 347 -8.69 -20.31 -22.20
C LYS A 347 -9.21 -21.50 -21.39
N TYR A 348 -9.24 -21.38 -20.07
CA TYR A 348 -9.99 -22.30 -19.20
C TYR A 348 -11.48 -21.96 -19.18
N LEU A 349 -11.79 -20.67 -19.31
CA LEU A 349 -13.15 -20.14 -19.29
C LEU A 349 -13.40 -19.23 -20.49
N LYS A 350 -14.68 -19.04 -20.84
CA LYS A 350 -15.18 -17.95 -21.69
C LYS A 350 -16.20 -17.15 -20.91
N TYR A 351 -16.10 -15.82 -20.90
CA TYR A 351 -17.14 -14.97 -20.33
C TYR A 351 -18.11 -14.53 -21.44
N SER A 352 -19.42 -14.73 -21.23
CA SER A 352 -20.48 -14.34 -22.16
C SER A 352 -21.80 -14.18 -21.42
N ASN A 353 -22.58 -13.15 -21.72
CA ASN A 353 -23.93 -12.94 -21.18
C ASN A 353 -23.99 -13.09 -19.63
N GLY A 354 -23.08 -12.45 -18.91
CA GLY A 354 -23.06 -12.47 -17.44
C GLY A 354 -22.55 -13.78 -16.81
N SER A 355 -22.16 -14.77 -17.61
CA SER A 355 -21.76 -16.11 -17.14
C SER A 355 -20.37 -16.52 -17.65
N TYR A 356 -19.72 -17.40 -16.91
CA TYR A 356 -18.46 -18.04 -17.27
C TYR A 356 -18.74 -19.47 -17.72
N TYR A 357 -18.30 -19.83 -18.91
CA TYR A 357 -18.43 -21.16 -19.51
C TYR A 357 -17.09 -21.89 -19.43
N LYS A 358 -17.10 -23.14 -18.96
CA LYS A 358 -15.90 -23.98 -18.91
C LYS A 358 -15.51 -24.46 -20.30
N LEU A 359 -14.29 -24.16 -20.75
CA LEU A 359 -13.81 -24.52 -22.09
C LEU A 359 -12.99 -25.81 -22.13
N LYS A 360 -12.34 -26.18 -21.02
CA LYS A 360 -11.52 -27.40 -20.93
C LYS A 360 -11.48 -27.96 -19.52
N SER A 361 -11.16 -29.24 -19.43
CA SER A 361 -10.98 -29.94 -18.15
C SER A 361 -9.78 -29.37 -17.38
N ILE A 362 -9.89 -29.38 -16.05
CA ILE A 362 -8.79 -29.00 -15.17
C ILE A 362 -7.90 -30.22 -14.97
N TYR A 363 -6.64 -30.12 -15.40
CA TYR A 363 -5.66 -31.19 -15.24
C TYR A 363 -4.97 -31.10 -13.87
N PHE A 364 -4.96 -32.22 -13.16
CA PHE A 364 -4.25 -32.40 -11.89
C PHE A 364 -2.99 -33.25 -12.15
N PRO A 365 -1.79 -32.67 -12.02
CA PRO A 365 -0.55 -33.43 -12.24
C PRO A 365 -0.41 -34.55 -11.21
N LYS A 366 0.07 -35.71 -11.67
CA LYS A 366 0.31 -36.89 -10.84
C LYS A 366 1.70 -36.89 -10.24
N THR A 367 2.68 -36.33 -10.96
CA THR A 367 4.07 -36.24 -10.51
C THR A 367 4.52 -34.77 -10.36
N LEU A 368 5.59 -34.56 -9.61
CA LEU A 368 6.21 -33.23 -9.50
C LEU A 368 6.71 -32.74 -10.86
N ASP A 369 7.28 -33.61 -11.69
CA ASP A 369 7.82 -33.24 -13.00
C ASP A 369 6.71 -32.80 -13.97
N GLU A 370 5.57 -33.51 -13.97
CA GLU A 370 4.38 -33.08 -14.69
C GLU A 370 3.94 -31.69 -14.23
N ALA A 371 3.85 -31.48 -12.91
CA ALA A 371 3.43 -30.20 -12.34
C ALA A 371 4.36 -29.03 -12.73
N LEU A 372 5.68 -29.25 -12.70
CA LEU A 372 6.68 -28.25 -13.06
C LEU A 372 6.73 -27.98 -14.58
N LYS A 373 6.44 -28.99 -15.41
CA LYS A 373 6.28 -28.81 -16.86
C LYS A 373 5.01 -27.99 -17.15
N GLU A 374 3.89 -28.36 -16.55
CA GLU A 374 2.62 -27.66 -16.74
C GLU A 374 2.67 -26.21 -16.26
N ASP A 375 3.33 -25.91 -15.12
CA ASP A 375 3.53 -24.53 -14.67
C ASP A 375 4.29 -23.67 -15.70
N ARG A 376 5.30 -24.23 -16.37
CA ARG A 376 6.05 -23.54 -17.42
C ARG A 376 5.17 -23.26 -18.64
N VAL A 377 4.44 -24.27 -19.12
CA VAL A 377 3.51 -24.14 -20.25
C VAL A 377 2.43 -23.11 -19.95
N PHE A 378 1.79 -23.21 -18.77
CA PHE A 378 0.72 -22.31 -18.34
C PHE A 378 1.15 -20.84 -18.27
N LEU A 379 2.39 -20.57 -17.84
CA LEU A 379 2.87 -19.19 -17.75
C LEU A 379 3.31 -18.62 -19.11
N ASN A 380 3.84 -19.46 -20.01
CA ASN A 380 4.33 -19.05 -21.33
C ASN A 380 3.22 -18.75 -22.35
N HIS A 381 2.07 -19.42 -22.26
CA HIS A 381 0.88 -19.23 -23.11
C HIS A 381 -0.24 -18.65 -22.28
#